data_AF-A0A8X7V060-F1
#
_entry.id   AF-A0A8X7V060-F1
#
_cell.length_a   1.000
_cell.length_b   1.000
_cell.length_c   1.000
_cell.angle_alpha   90.00
_cell.angle_beta   90.00
_cell.angle_gamma   90.00
#
_symmetry.space_group_name_H-M   'P 1'
#
loop_
_entity.id
_entity.type
_entity.pdbx_description
1 polymer ?
#
loop_
_entity_poly.entity_id
_entity_poly.type
_entity_poly.pdbx_seq_one_letter_code
_entity_poly.pdbx_strand_id
1 'polypeptide(L)'
;MANKGRDGDGVDSISSLPDEILQHILSSLKTATAIKTSTLSKRWRHVWSGTPSLYLVWSGHNFKVDSMNKTLARYTARKMTSFHLYADSINRSIESPDINRSIEFAMSKNVENMLLDIRYYRYNLPELLYFSSTIKQLTLSVHNYYSDMKVPISSVSWTSLKKLSLFCCNFSEECMARILSGSPILERLSLDFCSELKVIDVSKSLSLRTLEATIRATGMQIVAPHIRCLRLRSCVYLCTLVDVSSLTEANLEISVMSTEILTDGFPQVIMQKMVEKLQNVETFTFGPNLLKILSVAELYHLPFPSFKVKDLTLETAISQDAIPGLVTVLENSPQLKKLTVQPKLVNGTLLGKSLDDLLDVHGLINSVRRYAKLHTETAAKLQALEHCFYWSIYGISVVEYMTAAGAIPIAHNSAGPKMDIVLEEDGQRTGFLAETVEEYAEAILDIVKMKETERLKMAAYARK
;
A
#
# COMPACT_ATOMS: atom_id res chain seq x y z
N MET A 1 1.28 -63.86 23.09
CA MET A 1 2.00 -62.66 22.60
C MET A 1 1.01 -61.78 21.87
N ALA A 2 1.06 -60.48 22.18
CA ALA A 2 0.11 -59.46 21.80
C ALA A 2 0.13 -59.11 20.31
N ASN A 3 -1.01 -58.66 19.77
CA ASN A 3 -1.08 -57.30 19.25
C ASN A 3 -2.55 -56.84 19.19
N LYS A 4 -2.99 -56.08 20.21
CA LYS A 4 -4.22 -55.27 20.15
C LYS A 4 -3.90 -54.08 19.24
N GLY A 5 -4.58 -54.01 18.10
CA GLY A 5 -4.60 -52.81 17.27
C GLY A 5 -5.14 -51.62 18.08
N ARG A 6 -4.48 -50.48 17.94
CA ARG A 6 -4.83 -49.23 18.60
C ARG A 6 -6.17 -48.71 18.07
N ASP A 7 -7.19 -48.72 18.92
CA ASP A 7 -8.35 -47.84 18.79
C ASP A 7 -7.91 -46.41 19.10
N GLY A 8 -7.48 -45.70 18.06
CA GLY A 8 -7.45 -44.25 18.06
C GLY A 8 -8.81 -43.78 17.57
N ASP A 9 -9.72 -43.49 18.51
CA ASP A 9 -10.99 -42.84 18.24
C ASP A 9 -10.71 -41.41 17.76
N GLY A 10 -10.40 -41.28 16.47
CA GLY A 10 -10.19 -40.02 15.78
C GLY A 10 -11.54 -39.37 15.53
N VAL A 11 -12.18 -38.88 16.60
CA VAL A 11 -13.45 -38.16 16.52
C VAL A 11 -13.28 -37.00 15.53
N ASP A 12 -13.95 -37.10 14.38
CA ASP A 12 -13.97 -36.06 13.36
C ASP A 12 -14.66 -34.81 13.93
N SER A 13 -13.84 -34.00 14.59
CA SER A 13 -14.25 -32.83 15.33
C SER A 13 -14.84 -31.77 14.39
N ILE A 14 -14.44 -31.76 13.12
CA ILE A 14 -14.96 -30.82 12.12
C ILE A 14 -16.38 -31.25 11.69
N SER A 15 -16.61 -32.54 11.47
CA SER A 15 -17.97 -33.04 11.17
C SER A 15 -18.95 -32.91 12.33
N SER A 16 -18.47 -32.70 13.56
CA SER A 16 -19.31 -32.42 14.73
C SER A 16 -19.78 -30.96 14.85
N LEU A 17 -19.15 -30.02 14.12
CA LEU A 17 -19.49 -28.60 14.19
C LEU A 17 -20.90 -28.33 13.63
N PRO A 18 -21.63 -27.31 14.14
CA PRO A 18 -22.90 -26.87 13.54
C PRO A 18 -22.74 -26.34 12.11
N ASP A 19 -23.82 -26.41 11.32
CA ASP A 19 -23.80 -25.98 9.91
C ASP A 19 -23.44 -24.49 9.78
N GLU A 20 -23.84 -23.67 10.74
CA GLU A 20 -23.56 -22.23 10.78
C GLU A 20 -22.05 -21.96 10.89
N ILE A 21 -21.34 -22.76 11.69
CA ILE A 21 -19.88 -22.64 11.85
C ILE A 21 -19.19 -23.12 10.59
N LEU A 22 -19.63 -24.24 10.02
CA LEU A 22 -19.10 -24.74 8.75
C LEU A 22 -19.34 -23.74 7.62
N GLN A 23 -20.51 -23.11 7.55
CA GLN A 23 -20.84 -22.05 6.59
C GLN A 23 -19.95 -20.82 6.80
N HIS A 24 -19.66 -20.44 8.04
CA HIS A 24 -18.74 -19.35 8.34
C HIS A 24 -17.32 -19.67 7.85
N ILE A 25 -16.81 -20.88 8.11
CA ILE A 25 -15.50 -21.34 7.61
C ILE A 25 -15.48 -21.33 6.08
N LEU A 26 -16.52 -21.88 5.44
CA LEU A 26 -16.63 -21.92 3.97
C LEU A 26 -16.80 -20.52 3.35
N SER A 27 -17.32 -19.53 4.10
CA SER A 27 -17.51 -18.16 3.59
C SER A 27 -16.21 -17.44 3.26
N SER A 28 -15.08 -17.90 3.82
CA SER A 28 -13.73 -17.41 3.49
C SER A 28 -13.14 -18.07 2.25
N LEU A 29 -13.79 -19.08 1.68
CA LEU A 29 -13.33 -19.81 0.50
C LEU A 29 -14.05 -19.34 -0.77
N LYS A 30 -13.40 -19.52 -1.92
CA LYS A 30 -14.07 -19.41 -3.23
C LYS A 30 -15.18 -20.47 -3.34
N THR A 31 -16.33 -20.11 -3.91
CA THR A 31 -17.50 -21.02 -4.00
C THR A 31 -17.17 -22.34 -4.68
N ALA A 32 -16.36 -22.36 -5.74
CA ALA A 32 -15.95 -23.61 -6.38
C ALA A 32 -15.19 -24.55 -5.42
N THR A 33 -14.34 -24.00 -4.54
CA THR A 33 -13.63 -24.76 -3.51
C THR A 33 -14.59 -25.21 -2.41
N ALA A 34 -15.52 -24.35 -1.98
CA ALA A 34 -16.55 -24.74 -1.03
C ALA A 34 -17.44 -25.87 -1.57
N ILE A 35 -17.81 -25.83 -2.85
CA ILE A 35 -18.56 -26.91 -3.50
C ILE A 35 -17.77 -28.22 -3.50
N LYS A 36 -16.44 -28.21 -3.70
CA LYS A 36 -15.62 -29.45 -3.64
C LYS A 36 -15.72 -30.17 -2.30
N THR A 37 -15.93 -29.44 -1.20
CA THR A 37 -16.15 -30.04 0.14
C THR A 37 -17.42 -30.90 0.20
N SER A 38 -18.35 -30.74 -0.76
CA SER A 38 -19.55 -31.59 -0.92
C SER A 38 -19.24 -33.07 -1.11
N THR A 39 -17.99 -33.43 -1.43
CA THR A 39 -17.52 -34.81 -1.58
C THR A 39 -17.17 -35.48 -0.25
N LEU A 40 -16.96 -34.69 0.81
CA LEU A 40 -16.51 -35.19 2.12
C LEU A 40 -17.58 -36.04 2.81
N SER A 41 -18.85 -35.59 2.78
CA SER A 41 -19.97 -36.39 3.29
C SER A 41 -21.32 -35.92 2.75
N LYS A 42 -22.38 -36.68 3.03
CA LYS A 42 -23.77 -36.31 2.67
C LYS A 42 -24.18 -34.95 3.25
N ARG A 43 -23.70 -34.60 4.45
CA ARG A 43 -24.00 -33.32 5.11
C ARG A 43 -23.37 -32.15 4.36
N TRP A 44 -22.07 -32.25 4.06
CA TRP A 44 -21.29 -31.21 3.38
C TRP A 44 -21.81 -30.86 1.98
N ARG A 45 -22.60 -31.74 1.35
CA ARG A 45 -23.24 -31.50 0.06
C ARG A 45 -24.11 -30.24 0.01
N HIS A 46 -24.68 -29.86 1.15
CA HIS A 46 -25.62 -28.73 1.25
C HIS A 46 -25.08 -27.56 2.06
N VAL A 47 -24.03 -27.76 2.87
CA VAL A 47 -23.50 -26.69 3.74
C VAL A 47 -23.08 -25.46 2.95
N TRP A 48 -22.43 -25.64 1.80
CA TRP A 48 -21.95 -24.51 0.99
C TRP A 48 -23.10 -23.63 0.47
N SER A 49 -24.32 -24.15 0.26
CA SER A 49 -25.41 -23.34 -0.30
C SER A 49 -25.99 -22.33 0.69
N GLY A 50 -25.73 -22.52 1.98
CA GLY A 50 -26.10 -21.59 3.05
C GLY A 50 -25.07 -20.50 3.32
N THR A 51 -23.91 -20.50 2.65
CA THR A 51 -22.86 -19.53 2.94
C THR A 51 -23.29 -18.12 2.55
N PRO A 52 -23.01 -17.09 3.38
CA PRO A 52 -23.41 -15.72 3.11
C PRO A 52 -22.53 -15.02 2.05
N SER A 53 -21.58 -15.73 1.45
CA SER A 53 -20.65 -15.22 0.44
C SER A 53 -20.76 -16.07 -0.83
N LEU A 54 -20.82 -15.41 -1.98
CA LEU A 54 -20.88 -16.07 -3.29
C LEU A 54 -19.78 -15.51 -4.19
N TYR A 55 -18.93 -16.39 -4.73
CA TYR A 55 -17.81 -16.06 -5.59
C TYR A 55 -17.94 -16.82 -6.92
N LEU A 56 -18.21 -16.09 -7.99
CA LEU A 56 -18.39 -16.59 -9.33
C LEU A 56 -17.20 -16.17 -10.20
N VAL A 57 -16.63 -17.12 -10.94
CA VAL A 57 -15.52 -16.89 -11.86
C VAL A 57 -15.97 -17.35 -13.23
N TRP A 58 -15.77 -16.49 -14.21
CA TRP A 58 -16.11 -16.72 -15.59
C TRP A 58 -14.87 -16.46 -16.41
N SER A 59 -14.05 -17.49 -16.61
CA SER A 59 -12.81 -17.37 -17.38
C SER A 59 -12.48 -18.64 -18.16
N GLY A 60 -11.92 -18.46 -19.35
CA GLY A 60 -11.38 -19.52 -20.19
C GLY A 60 -12.40 -20.30 -21.05
N HIS A 61 -11.86 -21.17 -21.91
CA HIS A 61 -12.60 -21.94 -22.93
C HIS A 61 -13.49 -23.08 -22.41
N ASN A 62 -13.33 -23.47 -21.14
CA ASN A 62 -14.01 -24.64 -20.55
C ASN A 62 -15.15 -24.26 -19.59
N PHE A 63 -15.54 -22.99 -19.55
CA PHE A 63 -16.57 -22.54 -18.62
C PHE A 63 -17.98 -22.86 -19.15
N LYS A 64 -18.76 -23.65 -18.39
CA LYS A 64 -20.15 -23.97 -18.72
C LYS A 64 -21.10 -23.10 -17.91
N VAL A 65 -21.78 -22.16 -18.57
CA VAL A 65 -22.86 -21.31 -18.03
C VAL A 65 -23.87 -22.12 -17.21
N ASP A 66 -24.22 -23.33 -17.67
CA ASP A 66 -25.12 -24.26 -16.97
C ASP A 66 -24.70 -24.58 -15.54
N SER A 67 -23.39 -24.66 -15.27
CA SER A 67 -22.88 -24.95 -13.93
C SER A 67 -23.12 -23.78 -12.98
N MET A 68 -23.09 -22.56 -13.51
CA MET A 68 -23.35 -21.33 -12.77
C MET A 68 -24.84 -21.18 -12.46
N ASN A 69 -25.71 -21.38 -13.46
CA ASN A 69 -27.16 -21.39 -13.25
C ASN A 69 -27.57 -22.45 -12.22
N LYS A 70 -26.95 -23.64 -12.24
CA LYS A 70 -27.13 -24.68 -11.21
C LYS A 70 -26.65 -24.22 -9.83
N THR A 71 -25.57 -23.44 -9.76
CA THR A 71 -25.04 -22.90 -8.50
C THR A 71 -26.00 -21.86 -7.92
N LEU A 72 -26.46 -20.92 -8.75
CA LEU A 72 -27.45 -19.91 -8.35
C LEU A 72 -28.78 -20.55 -7.92
N ALA A 73 -29.26 -21.56 -8.65
CA ALA A 73 -30.48 -22.28 -8.32
C ALA A 73 -30.38 -23.07 -6.99
N ARG A 74 -29.17 -23.49 -6.61
CA ARG A 74 -28.93 -24.21 -5.36
C ARG A 74 -28.65 -23.30 -4.19
N TYR A 75 -28.43 -22.00 -4.41
CA TYR A 75 -28.08 -21.07 -3.34
C TYR A 75 -29.28 -20.80 -2.42
N THR A 76 -29.15 -21.16 -1.15
CA THR A 76 -30.25 -21.14 -0.16
C THR A 76 -30.06 -20.10 0.93
N ALA A 77 -28.93 -19.40 0.98
CA ALA A 77 -28.67 -18.44 2.04
C ALA A 77 -29.73 -17.33 2.07
N ARG A 78 -30.27 -17.05 3.26
CA ARG A 78 -31.32 -16.04 3.47
C ARG A 78 -30.82 -14.62 3.27
N LYS A 79 -29.53 -14.39 3.54
CA LYS A 79 -28.87 -13.10 3.42
C LYS A 79 -27.56 -13.26 2.68
N MET A 80 -27.29 -12.39 1.71
CA MET A 80 -26.01 -12.32 1.01
C MET A 80 -25.20 -11.16 1.59
N THR A 81 -24.08 -11.47 2.21
CA THR A 81 -23.15 -10.45 2.74
C THR A 81 -22.13 -10.03 1.71
N SER A 82 -21.65 -10.97 0.87
CA SER A 82 -20.65 -10.68 -0.14
C SER A 82 -20.96 -11.37 -1.47
N PHE A 83 -20.81 -10.63 -2.56
CA PHE A 83 -20.90 -11.14 -3.92
C PHE A 83 -19.66 -10.71 -4.70
N HIS A 84 -18.99 -11.68 -5.30
CA HIS A 84 -17.81 -11.47 -6.10
C HIS A 84 -18.04 -12.11 -7.46
N LEU A 85 -17.91 -11.31 -8.51
CA LEU A 85 -18.01 -11.77 -9.89
C LEU A 85 -16.73 -11.37 -10.62
N TYR A 86 -15.97 -12.38 -11.01
CA TYR A 86 -14.88 -12.23 -11.95
C TYR A 86 -15.34 -12.74 -13.30
N ALA A 87 -15.30 -11.90 -14.33
CA ALA A 87 -15.65 -12.27 -15.69
C ALA A 87 -14.57 -11.78 -16.65
N ASP A 88 -13.93 -12.71 -17.35
CA ASP A 88 -12.88 -12.47 -18.33
C ASP A 88 -13.24 -13.14 -19.65
N SER A 89 -13.42 -12.31 -20.69
CA SER A 89 -13.81 -12.74 -22.03
C SER A 89 -12.83 -12.23 -23.07
N ILE A 90 -11.58 -12.66 -22.92
CA ILE A 90 -10.61 -12.62 -24.02
C ILE A 90 -11.13 -13.43 -25.23
N ASN A 91 -12.12 -14.32 -25.06
CA ASN A 91 -12.74 -15.08 -26.14
C ASN A 91 -14.25 -14.85 -26.27
N ARG A 92 -14.65 -14.37 -27.46
CA ARG A 92 -15.95 -13.80 -27.91
C ARG A 92 -17.24 -14.63 -27.71
N SER A 93 -17.31 -15.53 -26.72
CA SER A 93 -18.36 -16.53 -26.55
C SER A 93 -19.32 -16.28 -25.37
N ILE A 94 -19.10 -15.23 -24.57
CA ILE A 94 -19.99 -14.92 -23.44
C ILE A 94 -21.02 -13.89 -23.89
N GLU A 95 -22.30 -14.20 -23.75
CA GLU A 95 -23.35 -13.21 -23.94
C GLU A 95 -23.51 -12.39 -22.65
N SER A 96 -23.67 -11.06 -22.78
CA SER A 96 -23.93 -10.14 -21.67
C SER A 96 -25.11 -10.48 -20.72
N PRO A 97 -26.17 -11.23 -21.11
CA PRO A 97 -27.33 -11.47 -20.24
C PRO A 97 -27.04 -12.28 -18.98
N ASP A 98 -26.11 -13.22 -19.02
CA ASP A 98 -25.83 -14.09 -17.87
C ASP A 98 -25.03 -13.35 -16.76
N ILE A 99 -24.23 -12.34 -17.13
CA ILE A 99 -23.58 -11.41 -16.18
C ILE A 99 -24.67 -10.60 -15.48
N ASN A 100 -25.60 -10.03 -16.27
CA ASN A 100 -26.72 -9.26 -15.74
C ASN A 100 -27.57 -10.09 -14.78
N ARG A 101 -27.93 -11.33 -15.14
CA ARG A 101 -28.70 -12.23 -14.28
C ARG A 101 -28.00 -12.50 -12.95
N SER A 102 -26.68 -12.64 -12.96
CA SER A 102 -25.90 -12.87 -11.74
C SER A 102 -25.89 -11.63 -10.83
N ILE A 103 -25.76 -10.44 -11.42
CA ILE A 103 -25.84 -9.17 -10.69
C ILE A 103 -27.25 -8.96 -10.13
N GLU A 104 -28.29 -9.14 -10.95
CA GLU A 104 -29.69 -9.04 -10.54
C GLU A 104 -30.03 -10.02 -9.42
N PHE A 105 -29.51 -11.25 -9.47
CA PHE A 105 -29.65 -12.22 -8.39
C PHE A 105 -29.03 -11.72 -7.09
N ALA A 106 -27.80 -11.22 -7.11
CA ALA A 106 -27.15 -10.66 -5.93
C ALA A 106 -27.94 -9.46 -5.35
N MET A 107 -28.45 -8.60 -6.23
CA MET A 107 -29.31 -7.47 -5.87
C MET A 107 -30.61 -7.93 -5.22
N SER A 108 -31.26 -8.97 -5.74
CA SER A 108 -32.47 -9.57 -5.14
C SER A 108 -32.26 -10.14 -3.73
N LYS A 109 -30.99 -10.40 -3.37
CA LYS A 109 -30.59 -10.88 -2.04
C LYS A 109 -30.07 -9.77 -1.12
N ASN A 110 -30.27 -8.50 -1.50
CA ASN A 110 -29.87 -7.33 -0.73
C ASN A 110 -28.40 -7.36 -0.31
N VAL A 111 -27.52 -7.64 -1.28
CA VAL A 111 -26.08 -7.79 -1.03
C VAL A 111 -25.45 -6.52 -0.45
N GLU A 112 -24.64 -6.70 0.59
CA GLU A 112 -23.98 -5.59 1.28
C GLU A 112 -22.61 -5.24 0.68
N ASN A 113 -21.82 -6.23 0.27
CA ASN A 113 -20.49 -6.05 -0.31
C ASN A 113 -20.45 -6.67 -1.71
N MET A 114 -20.12 -5.88 -2.72
CA MET A 114 -20.10 -6.32 -4.10
C MET A 114 -18.77 -5.99 -4.76
N LEU A 115 -18.13 -7.00 -5.35
CA LEU A 115 -16.94 -6.87 -6.17
C LEU A 115 -17.23 -7.40 -7.57
N LEU A 116 -17.15 -6.54 -8.57
CA LEU A 116 -17.30 -6.89 -9.98
C LEU A 116 -15.98 -6.60 -10.70
N ASP A 117 -15.27 -7.64 -11.15
CA ASP A 117 -14.11 -7.53 -12.06
C ASP A 117 -14.53 -8.09 -13.42
N ILE A 118 -14.85 -7.19 -14.35
CA ILE A 118 -15.41 -7.49 -15.66
C ILE A 118 -14.43 -7.00 -16.73
N ARG A 119 -13.78 -7.95 -17.38
CA ARG A 119 -12.84 -7.77 -18.49
C ARG A 119 -13.54 -8.16 -19.78
N TYR A 120 -14.40 -7.27 -20.24
CA TYR A 120 -15.29 -7.53 -21.37
C TYR A 120 -15.29 -6.37 -22.35
N TYR A 121 -15.26 -6.67 -23.65
CA TYR A 121 -15.41 -5.64 -24.68
C TYR A 121 -16.84 -5.06 -24.64
N ARG A 122 -16.99 -3.75 -24.35
CA ARG A 122 -18.26 -3.00 -24.42
C ARG A 122 -19.39 -3.52 -23.51
N TYR A 123 -19.09 -3.84 -22.26
CA TYR A 123 -20.12 -4.19 -21.28
C TYR A 123 -20.59 -2.96 -20.48
N ASN A 124 -21.91 -2.76 -20.39
CA ASN A 124 -22.53 -1.75 -19.54
C ASN A 124 -23.14 -2.42 -18.31
N LEU A 125 -22.87 -1.86 -17.13
CA LEU A 125 -23.50 -2.33 -15.89
C LEU A 125 -25.02 -2.08 -15.93
N PRO A 126 -25.82 -3.01 -15.39
CA PRO A 126 -27.28 -2.87 -15.37
C PRO A 126 -27.73 -1.67 -14.54
N GLU A 127 -28.77 -0.97 -14.97
CA GLU A 127 -29.23 0.28 -14.32
C GLU A 127 -29.59 0.09 -12.85
N LEU A 128 -30.15 -1.07 -12.51
CA LEU A 128 -30.53 -1.47 -11.15
C LEU A 128 -29.38 -1.32 -10.14
N LEU A 129 -28.13 -1.48 -10.58
CA LEU A 129 -26.96 -1.35 -9.72
C LEU A 129 -26.78 0.09 -9.22
N TYR A 130 -27.11 1.10 -10.03
CA TYR A 130 -26.93 2.51 -9.68
C TYR A 130 -27.94 3.01 -8.65
N PHE A 131 -29.03 2.28 -8.42
CA PHE A 131 -30.09 2.65 -7.48
C PHE A 131 -30.13 1.76 -6.22
N SER A 132 -29.01 1.10 -5.91
CA SER A 132 -28.93 0.22 -4.76
C SER A 132 -28.91 0.97 -3.43
N SER A 133 -29.87 0.67 -2.56
CA SER A 133 -29.91 1.16 -1.18
C SER A 133 -29.29 0.20 -0.15
N THR A 134 -28.79 -0.96 -0.59
CA THR A 134 -28.31 -2.04 0.32
C THR A 134 -26.80 -2.20 0.31
N ILE A 135 -26.14 -1.85 -0.80
CA ILE A 135 -24.70 -1.97 -0.96
C ILE A 135 -23.98 -0.95 -0.07
N LYS A 136 -23.11 -1.46 0.80
CA LYS A 136 -22.23 -0.69 1.71
C LYS A 136 -20.81 -0.57 1.17
N GLN A 137 -20.34 -1.57 0.43
CA GLN A 137 -19.02 -1.57 -0.21
C GLN A 137 -19.15 -2.04 -1.65
N LEU A 138 -18.67 -1.22 -2.59
CA LEU A 138 -18.72 -1.51 -4.02
C LEU A 138 -17.31 -1.40 -4.61
N THR A 139 -16.85 -2.47 -5.24
CA THR A 139 -15.63 -2.50 -6.03
C THR A 139 -15.97 -2.82 -7.47
N LEU A 140 -15.68 -1.89 -8.38
CA LEU A 140 -15.89 -2.06 -9.82
C LEU A 140 -14.54 -2.02 -10.52
N SER A 141 -14.19 -3.08 -11.22
CA SER A 141 -13.10 -3.13 -12.18
C SER A 141 -13.69 -3.43 -13.54
N VAL A 142 -13.83 -2.42 -14.40
CA VAL A 142 -14.47 -2.58 -15.72
C VAL A 142 -13.49 -2.16 -16.78
N HIS A 143 -12.79 -3.12 -17.38
CA HIS A 143 -11.79 -2.86 -18.40
C HIS A 143 -12.47 -2.60 -19.75
N ASN A 144 -12.56 -1.34 -20.16
CA ASN A 144 -13.04 -0.99 -21.50
C ASN A 144 -11.90 -0.44 -22.36
N TYR A 145 -11.49 -1.23 -23.36
CA TYR A 145 -10.39 -0.89 -24.26
C TYR A 145 -10.75 0.17 -25.33
N TYR A 146 -12.03 0.54 -25.46
CA TYR A 146 -12.48 1.62 -26.37
C TYR A 146 -13.42 2.59 -25.65
N SER A 147 -13.09 3.87 -25.75
CA SER A 147 -13.47 5.04 -24.94
C SER A 147 -14.95 5.45 -24.89
N ASP A 148 -15.90 4.64 -25.37
CA ASP A 148 -17.30 5.08 -25.52
C ASP A 148 -18.24 4.57 -24.41
N MET A 149 -17.72 4.14 -23.25
CA MET A 149 -18.59 3.80 -22.11
C MET A 149 -19.26 5.05 -21.55
N LYS A 150 -20.51 5.29 -21.98
CA LYS A 150 -21.43 6.21 -21.30
C LYS A 150 -21.94 5.53 -20.03
N VAL A 151 -21.21 5.64 -18.93
CA VAL A 151 -21.68 5.21 -17.60
C VAL A 151 -21.82 6.38 -16.65
N PRO A 152 -22.95 6.53 -15.94
CA PRO A 152 -24.34 6.29 -16.37
C PRO A 152 -24.86 7.50 -17.17
N ILE A 153 -25.92 7.32 -17.96
CA ILE A 153 -26.70 8.44 -18.54
C ILE A 153 -27.69 8.99 -17.48
N SER A 154 -27.91 8.24 -16.40
CA SER A 154 -28.91 8.49 -15.36
C SER A 154 -28.29 8.84 -13.98
N SER A 155 -29.17 9.28 -13.06
CA SER A 155 -28.85 9.57 -11.66
C SER A 155 -28.36 8.34 -10.91
N VAL A 156 -27.42 8.52 -9.97
CA VAL A 156 -26.96 7.48 -9.04
C VAL A 156 -27.64 7.68 -7.68
N SER A 157 -28.04 6.58 -7.02
CA SER A 157 -28.60 6.57 -5.67
C SER A 157 -28.04 5.38 -4.88
N TRP A 158 -26.90 5.61 -4.25
CA TRP A 158 -26.18 4.67 -3.38
C TRP A 158 -26.26 5.13 -1.92
N THR A 159 -27.46 5.08 -1.35
CA THR A 159 -27.77 5.71 -0.06
C THR A 159 -27.10 5.05 1.14
N SER A 160 -26.64 3.80 1.01
CA SER A 160 -25.95 3.05 2.08
C SER A 160 -24.44 2.86 1.84
N LEU A 161 -23.90 3.41 0.75
CA LEU A 161 -22.53 3.14 0.32
C LEU A 161 -21.51 3.93 1.13
N LYS A 162 -20.61 3.20 1.81
CA LYS A 162 -19.53 3.76 2.64
C LYS A 162 -18.17 3.67 1.98
N LYS A 163 -17.93 2.66 1.14
CA LYS A 163 -16.66 2.48 0.43
C LYS A 163 -16.90 2.20 -1.03
N LEU A 164 -16.26 3.00 -1.88
CA LEU A 164 -16.29 2.84 -3.32
C LEU A 164 -14.87 2.66 -3.84
N SER A 165 -14.66 1.67 -4.69
CA SER A 165 -13.39 1.46 -5.37
C SER A 165 -13.64 1.25 -6.86
N LEU A 166 -13.04 2.11 -7.69
CA LEU A 166 -13.19 2.12 -9.13
C LEU A 166 -11.80 1.87 -9.76
N PHE A 167 -11.67 0.77 -10.50
CA PHE A 167 -10.44 0.31 -11.12
C PHE A 167 -10.62 0.22 -12.64
N CYS A 168 -9.70 0.82 -13.39
CA CYS A 168 -9.69 0.80 -14.87
C CYS A 168 -11.00 1.32 -15.51
N CYS A 169 -11.81 2.08 -14.77
CA CYS A 169 -13.07 2.62 -15.26
C CYS A 169 -12.82 3.91 -16.05
N ASN A 170 -13.38 3.99 -17.26
CA ASN A 170 -13.40 5.21 -18.05
C ASN A 170 -14.71 5.98 -17.76
N PHE A 171 -14.61 7.18 -17.18
CA PHE A 171 -15.75 8.05 -16.90
C PHE A 171 -15.35 9.53 -16.91
N SER A 172 -16.30 10.41 -17.26
CA SER A 172 -16.10 11.86 -17.28
C SER A 172 -16.24 12.50 -15.89
N GLU A 173 -15.79 13.74 -15.75
CA GLU A 173 -15.93 14.54 -14.51
C GLU A 173 -17.41 14.69 -14.09
N GLU A 174 -18.33 14.81 -15.06
CA GLU A 174 -19.77 14.86 -14.80
C GLU A 174 -20.30 13.56 -14.16
N CYS A 175 -19.80 12.42 -14.64
CA CYS A 175 -20.17 11.11 -14.09
C CYS A 175 -19.66 10.94 -12.65
N MET A 176 -18.43 11.40 -12.38
CA MET A 176 -17.88 11.44 -11.03
C MET A 176 -18.77 12.29 -10.10
N ALA A 177 -19.19 13.48 -10.55
CA ALA A 177 -20.05 14.36 -9.76
C ALA A 177 -21.42 13.70 -9.46
N ARG A 178 -21.99 12.97 -10.43
CA ARG A 178 -23.24 12.19 -10.24
C ARG A 178 -23.06 11.04 -9.26
N ILE A 179 -21.95 10.31 -9.32
CA ILE A 179 -21.61 9.24 -8.36
C ILE A 179 -21.49 9.80 -6.93
N LEU A 180 -20.75 10.89 -6.77
CA LEU A 180 -20.50 11.51 -5.46
C LEU A 180 -21.78 12.09 -4.86
N SER A 181 -22.59 12.79 -5.66
CA SER A 181 -23.90 13.31 -5.20
C SER A 181 -24.91 12.20 -4.88
N GLY A 182 -24.83 11.08 -5.59
CA GLY A 182 -25.65 9.89 -5.33
C GLY A 182 -25.22 9.06 -4.12
N SER A 183 -24.05 9.32 -3.53
CA SER A 183 -23.47 8.54 -2.41
C SER A 183 -23.24 9.42 -1.16
N PRO A 184 -24.31 9.88 -0.49
CA PRO A 184 -24.23 10.92 0.53
C PRO A 184 -23.44 10.53 1.78
N ILE A 185 -23.30 9.22 2.08
CA ILE A 185 -22.59 8.73 3.27
C ILE A 185 -21.24 8.07 2.94
N LEU A 186 -20.68 8.33 1.75
CA LEU A 186 -19.41 7.76 1.31
C LEU A 186 -18.25 8.22 2.20
N GLU A 187 -17.56 7.28 2.84
CA GLU A 187 -16.44 7.56 3.75
C GLU A 187 -15.07 7.35 3.08
N ARG A 188 -14.99 6.42 2.11
CA ARG A 188 -13.74 6.09 1.39
C ARG A 188 -13.95 5.96 -0.11
N LEU A 189 -13.09 6.61 -0.88
CA LEU A 189 -13.04 6.52 -2.34
C LEU A 189 -11.66 6.05 -2.77
N SER A 190 -11.60 5.00 -3.59
CA SER A 190 -10.39 4.49 -4.21
C SER A 190 -10.51 4.53 -5.72
N LEU A 191 -9.54 5.13 -6.39
CA LEU A 191 -9.50 5.33 -7.83
C LEU A 191 -8.19 4.79 -8.38
N ASP A 192 -8.26 3.89 -9.35
CA ASP A 192 -7.08 3.33 -10.00
C ASP A 192 -7.27 3.29 -11.51
N PHE A 193 -6.24 3.71 -12.26
CA PHE A 193 -6.26 3.77 -13.72
C PHE A 193 -7.41 4.60 -14.34
N CYS A 194 -7.71 5.79 -13.81
CA CYS A 194 -8.69 6.71 -14.40
C CYS A 194 -8.02 7.71 -15.37
N SER A 195 -7.76 7.30 -16.61
CA SER A 195 -6.95 8.10 -17.56
C SER A 195 -7.63 9.36 -18.10
N GLU A 196 -8.96 9.42 -18.12
CA GLU A 196 -9.71 10.56 -18.69
C GLU A 196 -9.96 11.70 -17.71
N LEU A 197 -9.73 11.50 -16.40
CA LEU A 197 -10.02 12.52 -15.39
C LEU A 197 -8.90 13.56 -15.33
N LYS A 198 -9.25 14.82 -15.56
CA LYS A 198 -8.35 15.96 -15.35
C LYS A 198 -8.53 16.55 -13.96
N VAL A 199 -9.74 16.53 -13.40
CA VAL A 199 -10.01 17.05 -12.06
C VAL A 199 -10.77 16.01 -11.22
N ILE A 200 -10.26 15.76 -10.01
CA ILE A 200 -10.95 15.03 -8.95
C ILE A 200 -11.40 16.07 -7.91
N ASP A 201 -12.64 16.54 -8.06
CA ASP A 201 -13.28 17.44 -7.10
C ASP A 201 -14.23 16.68 -6.18
N VAL A 202 -13.84 16.59 -4.91
CA VAL A 202 -14.62 15.97 -3.84
C VAL A 202 -15.07 16.98 -2.79
N SER A 203 -15.00 18.28 -3.08
CA SER A 203 -15.42 19.37 -2.19
C SER A 203 -16.86 19.24 -1.70
N LYS A 204 -17.76 18.77 -2.56
CA LYS A 204 -19.19 18.57 -2.25
C LYS A 204 -19.47 17.33 -1.40
N SER A 205 -18.48 16.44 -1.22
CA SER A 205 -18.65 15.17 -0.50
C SER A 205 -18.22 15.30 0.96
N LEU A 206 -19.11 15.86 1.80
CA LEU A 206 -18.81 16.19 3.20
C LEU A 206 -18.60 14.97 4.11
N SER A 207 -19.05 13.78 3.71
CA SER A 207 -18.87 12.51 4.44
C SER A 207 -17.54 11.84 4.14
N LEU A 208 -16.89 12.18 3.02
CA LEU A 208 -15.67 11.54 2.56
C LEU A 208 -14.50 11.88 3.49
N ARG A 209 -13.75 10.87 3.90
CA ARG A 209 -12.62 11.00 4.84
C ARG A 209 -11.31 10.50 4.25
N THR A 210 -11.38 9.52 3.35
CA THR A 210 -10.21 8.89 2.74
C THR A 210 -10.34 8.91 1.22
N LEU A 211 -9.30 9.40 0.55
CA LEU A 211 -9.13 9.29 -0.89
C LEU A 211 -7.84 8.53 -1.19
N GLU A 212 -7.96 7.48 -1.97
CA GLU A 212 -6.84 6.74 -2.53
C GLU A 212 -6.87 6.88 -4.05
N ALA A 213 -5.78 7.33 -4.67
CA ALA A 213 -5.74 7.52 -6.12
C ALA A 213 -4.40 7.05 -6.71
N THR A 214 -4.46 6.27 -7.78
CA THR A 214 -3.29 5.95 -8.62
C THR A 214 -3.31 6.84 -9.85
N ILE A 215 -2.25 7.64 -10.04
CA ILE A 215 -2.25 8.74 -11.02
C ILE A 215 -1.37 8.41 -12.22
N ARG A 216 -1.98 8.17 -13.38
CA ARG A 216 -1.24 7.81 -14.62
C ARG A 216 -1.38 8.81 -15.76
N ALA A 217 -2.04 9.94 -15.53
CA ALA A 217 -2.25 11.00 -16.52
C ALA A 217 -1.57 12.31 -16.07
N THR A 218 -1.12 13.12 -17.05
CA THR A 218 -0.48 14.41 -16.79
C THR A 218 -1.50 15.49 -16.45
N GLY A 219 -1.15 16.36 -15.51
CA GLY A 219 -1.92 17.57 -15.21
C GLY A 219 -3.21 17.34 -14.41
N MET A 220 -3.35 16.18 -13.76
CA MET A 220 -4.51 15.91 -12.92
C MET A 220 -4.52 16.82 -11.68
N GLN A 221 -5.69 17.35 -11.32
CA GLN A 221 -5.90 18.22 -10.17
C GLN A 221 -6.76 17.52 -9.11
N ILE A 222 -6.40 17.69 -7.84
CA ILE A 222 -7.17 17.13 -6.72
C ILE A 222 -7.65 18.29 -5.83
N VAL A 223 -8.98 18.39 -5.70
CA VAL A 223 -9.67 19.36 -4.83
C VAL A 223 -10.41 18.56 -3.75
N ALA A 224 -9.82 18.48 -2.56
CA ALA A 224 -10.24 17.62 -1.46
C ALA A 224 -10.18 18.34 -0.09
N PRO A 225 -10.92 19.45 0.11
CA PRO A 225 -10.82 20.29 1.29
C PRO A 225 -11.17 19.59 2.61
N HIS A 226 -12.02 18.56 2.59
CA HIS A 226 -12.55 17.90 3.79
C HIS A 226 -11.94 16.51 4.08
N ILE A 227 -10.99 16.08 3.25
CA ILE A 227 -10.35 14.76 3.39
C ILE A 227 -9.33 14.80 4.51
N ARG A 228 -9.28 13.72 5.30
CA ARG A 228 -8.29 13.54 6.39
C ARG A 228 -7.12 12.66 5.97
N CYS A 229 -7.37 11.64 5.16
CA CYS A 229 -6.34 10.73 4.67
C CYS A 229 -6.29 10.73 3.14
N LEU A 230 -5.12 11.07 2.59
CA LEU A 230 -4.84 11.01 1.17
C LEU A 230 -3.74 9.97 0.91
N ARG A 231 -3.99 8.99 0.05
CA ARG A 231 -2.97 8.05 -0.44
C ARG A 231 -2.83 8.19 -1.95
N LEU A 232 -1.66 8.60 -2.42
CA LEU A 232 -1.37 8.73 -3.83
C LEU A 232 -0.32 7.72 -4.25
N ARG A 233 -0.62 6.96 -5.31
CA ARG A 233 0.27 5.94 -5.88
C ARG A 233 0.66 6.28 -7.31
N SER A 234 1.89 5.92 -7.67
CA SER A 234 2.42 5.95 -9.02
C SER A 234 2.31 7.29 -9.74
N CYS A 235 2.61 8.42 -9.06
CA CYS A 235 2.63 9.78 -9.63
C CYS A 235 3.73 10.01 -10.70
N VAL A 236 3.75 9.22 -11.78
CA VAL A 236 4.71 9.34 -12.89
C VAL A 236 4.55 10.69 -13.61
N TYR A 237 3.34 11.25 -13.60
CA TYR A 237 2.93 12.34 -14.49
C TYR A 237 2.50 13.64 -13.78
N LEU A 238 2.83 13.79 -12.49
CA LEU A 238 2.59 14.98 -11.66
C LEU A 238 1.10 15.37 -11.52
N CYS A 239 0.53 15.18 -10.33
CA CYS A 239 -0.74 15.80 -9.97
C CYS A 239 -0.52 17.12 -9.21
N THR A 240 -1.50 18.02 -9.31
CA THR A 240 -1.53 19.25 -8.53
C THR A 240 -2.53 19.10 -7.39
N LEU A 241 -2.05 19.24 -6.15
CA LEU A 241 -2.92 19.36 -4.98
C LEU A 241 -3.40 20.81 -4.90
N VAL A 242 -4.69 21.03 -5.12
CA VAL A 242 -5.27 22.39 -5.18
C VAL A 242 -5.69 22.82 -3.78
N ASP A 243 -6.66 22.10 -3.20
CA ASP A 243 -7.12 22.31 -1.82
C ASP A 243 -7.15 20.98 -1.08
N VAL A 244 -6.30 20.85 -0.07
CA VAL A 244 -6.16 19.68 0.79
C VAL A 244 -6.04 20.10 2.26
N SER A 245 -6.72 21.18 2.61
CA SER A 245 -6.55 21.90 3.88
C SER A 245 -6.84 21.08 5.14
N SER A 246 -7.72 20.07 5.08
CA SER A 246 -8.06 19.22 6.24
C SER A 246 -7.22 17.95 6.39
N LEU A 247 -6.16 17.76 5.57
CA LEU A 247 -5.36 16.54 5.64
C LEU A 247 -4.62 16.40 6.98
N THR A 248 -4.75 15.24 7.59
CA THR A 248 -4.00 14.81 8.77
C THR A 248 -3.03 13.69 8.45
N GLU A 249 -3.35 12.84 7.46
CA GLU A 249 -2.50 11.75 7.00
C GLU A 249 -2.27 11.85 5.49
N ALA A 250 -1.01 11.76 5.07
CA ALA A 250 -0.64 11.65 3.67
C ALA A 250 0.29 10.46 3.44
N ASN A 251 0.01 9.67 2.41
CA ASN A 251 0.92 8.65 1.89
C ASN A 251 1.22 8.98 0.41
N LEU A 252 2.50 9.19 0.09
CA LEU A 252 2.96 9.49 -1.27
C LEU A 252 3.94 8.41 -1.76
N GLU A 253 3.47 7.62 -2.71
CA GLU A 253 4.30 6.65 -3.45
C GLU A 253 4.49 7.13 -4.89
N ILE A 254 5.69 7.65 -5.18
CA ILE A 254 6.05 8.16 -6.50
C ILE A 254 6.73 7.04 -7.28
N SER A 255 6.26 6.76 -8.50
CA SER A 255 6.96 5.92 -9.46
C SER A 255 7.72 6.82 -10.42
N VAL A 256 9.03 6.59 -10.60
CA VAL A 256 9.88 7.37 -11.52
C VAL A 256 10.33 6.45 -12.66
N MET A 257 10.17 6.91 -13.90
CA MET A 257 10.46 6.12 -15.12
C MET A 257 11.92 6.22 -15.57
N SER A 258 12.59 7.34 -15.27
CA SER A 258 13.99 7.60 -15.62
C SER A 258 14.61 8.60 -14.66
N THR A 259 15.91 8.51 -14.47
CA THR A 259 16.70 9.39 -13.60
C THR A 259 16.93 10.77 -14.21
N GLU A 260 16.89 10.88 -15.54
CA GLU A 260 16.95 12.13 -16.31
C GLU A 260 15.84 13.12 -15.93
N ILE A 261 14.72 12.61 -15.40
CA ILE A 261 13.61 13.44 -14.96
C ILE A 261 14.00 14.26 -13.72
N LEU A 262 14.95 13.81 -12.89
CA LEU A 262 15.35 14.51 -11.67
C LEU A 262 16.13 15.82 -11.93
N THR A 263 16.63 16.04 -13.14
CA THR A 263 17.44 17.22 -13.50
C THR A 263 16.66 18.33 -14.22
N ASP A 264 15.48 18.05 -14.79
CA ASP A 264 14.75 19.00 -15.67
C ASP A 264 13.68 19.80 -14.91
N GLY A 265 14.02 20.39 -13.77
CA GLY A 265 13.07 21.21 -12.99
C GLY A 265 11.97 20.43 -12.24
N PHE A 266 11.97 19.10 -12.36
CA PHE A 266 10.98 18.22 -11.74
C PHE A 266 10.93 18.29 -10.20
N PRO A 267 12.07 18.36 -9.47
CA PRO A 267 12.05 18.54 -8.02
C PRO A 267 11.31 19.81 -7.60
N GLN A 268 11.52 20.93 -8.30
CA GLN A 268 10.83 22.20 -8.05
C GLN A 268 9.31 22.04 -8.18
N VAL A 269 8.86 21.36 -9.23
CA VAL A 269 7.43 21.14 -9.48
C VAL A 269 6.80 20.27 -8.39
N ILE A 270 7.48 19.22 -7.94
CA ILE A 270 6.98 18.36 -6.86
C ILE A 270 6.92 19.11 -5.54
N MET A 271 7.95 19.90 -5.22
CA MET A 271 7.97 20.71 -4.01
C MET A 271 6.77 21.65 -3.95
N GLN A 272 6.53 22.40 -5.03
CA GLN A 272 5.44 23.40 -5.10
C GLN A 272 4.04 22.77 -5.18
N LYS A 273 3.86 21.74 -6.02
CA LYS A 273 2.53 21.20 -6.32
C LYS A 273 2.05 20.14 -5.33
N MET A 274 2.96 19.53 -4.56
CA MET A 274 2.63 18.44 -3.65
C MET A 274 3.19 18.70 -2.25
N VAL A 275 4.50 18.84 -2.08
CA VAL A 275 5.13 18.80 -0.74
C VAL A 275 4.71 20.00 0.11
N GLU A 276 4.71 21.21 -0.44
CA GLU A 276 4.24 22.43 0.24
C GLU A 276 2.79 22.30 0.73
N LYS A 277 1.94 21.61 -0.05
CA LYS A 277 0.52 21.41 0.27
C LYS A 277 0.31 20.43 1.43
N LEU A 278 1.33 19.65 1.79
CA LEU A 278 1.31 18.67 2.87
C LEU A 278 1.95 19.16 4.17
N GLN A 279 2.34 20.44 4.26
CA GLN A 279 3.01 21.00 5.45
C GLN A 279 2.25 20.80 6.78
N ASN A 280 0.92 20.70 6.73
CA ASN A 280 0.07 20.60 7.92
C ASN A 280 -0.25 19.16 8.36
N VAL A 281 0.20 18.14 7.63
CA VAL A 281 -0.13 16.74 7.98
C VAL A 281 0.57 16.31 9.27
N GLU A 282 -0.10 15.47 10.06
CA GLU A 282 0.44 14.92 11.30
C GLU A 282 1.15 13.58 11.06
N THR A 283 0.63 12.78 10.11
CA THR A 283 1.23 11.51 9.70
C THR A 283 1.64 11.61 8.24
N PHE A 284 2.93 11.43 7.97
CA PHE A 284 3.46 11.45 6.61
C PHE A 284 4.18 10.14 6.30
N THR A 285 3.76 9.47 5.22
CA THR A 285 4.39 8.26 4.72
C THR A 285 4.86 8.47 3.30
N PHE A 286 6.08 8.06 2.97
CA PHE A 286 6.55 8.10 1.59
C PHE A 286 7.61 7.06 1.26
N GLY A 287 7.71 6.76 -0.03
CA GLY A 287 8.62 5.75 -0.58
C GLY A 287 10.00 6.30 -1.01
N PRO A 288 10.86 5.43 -1.56
CA PRO A 288 12.26 5.73 -1.91
C PRO A 288 12.40 6.92 -2.86
N ASN A 289 11.54 7.00 -3.87
CA ASN A 289 11.68 7.97 -4.94
C ASN A 289 11.43 9.40 -4.46
N LEU A 290 10.45 9.62 -3.55
CA LEU A 290 10.25 10.95 -2.97
C LEU A 290 11.48 11.34 -2.15
N LEU A 291 12.04 10.43 -1.36
CA LEU A 291 13.23 10.73 -0.56
C LEU A 291 14.44 11.15 -1.42
N LYS A 292 14.63 10.52 -2.57
CA LYS A 292 15.66 10.92 -3.55
C LYS A 292 15.36 12.30 -4.15
N ILE A 293 14.10 12.57 -4.51
CA ILE A 293 13.68 13.89 -5.02
C ILE A 293 13.94 14.99 -3.99
N LEU A 294 13.64 14.74 -2.71
CA LEU A 294 13.93 15.68 -1.63
C LEU A 294 15.43 15.89 -1.46
N SER A 295 16.25 14.84 -1.64
CA SER A 295 17.71 14.96 -1.59
C SER A 295 18.24 15.84 -2.72
N VAL A 296 17.71 15.68 -3.93
CA VAL A 296 18.03 16.54 -5.08
C VAL A 296 17.54 17.99 -4.85
N ALA A 297 16.35 18.16 -4.28
CA ALA A 297 15.81 19.49 -3.95
C ALA A 297 16.71 20.25 -2.96
N GLU A 298 17.27 19.56 -1.96
CA GLU A 298 18.25 20.14 -1.03
C GLU A 298 19.54 20.57 -1.76
N LEU A 299 20.04 19.74 -2.68
CA LEU A 299 21.23 20.04 -3.48
C LEU A 299 21.06 21.30 -4.33
N TYR A 300 19.85 21.53 -4.86
CA TYR A 300 19.49 22.75 -5.60
C TYR A 300 19.03 23.91 -4.69
N HIS A 301 19.13 23.77 -3.36
CA HIS A 301 18.71 24.77 -2.38
C HIS A 301 17.25 25.24 -2.53
N LEU A 302 16.36 24.30 -2.83
CA LEU A 302 14.93 24.59 -2.93
C LEU A 302 14.32 24.84 -1.54
N PRO A 303 13.30 25.71 -1.43
CA PRO A 303 12.65 25.96 -0.15
C PRO A 303 11.88 24.73 0.33
N PHE A 304 12.07 24.36 1.59
CA PHE A 304 11.29 23.31 2.25
C PHE A 304 10.22 23.92 3.16
N PRO A 305 9.01 23.35 3.17
CA PRO A 305 7.98 23.78 4.10
C PRO A 305 8.31 23.31 5.53
N SER A 306 7.88 24.08 6.52
CA SER A 306 7.91 23.61 7.92
C SER A 306 6.78 22.62 8.15
N PHE A 307 7.13 21.36 8.41
CA PHE A 307 6.19 20.28 8.61
C PHE A 307 5.67 20.23 10.06
N LYS A 308 4.37 20.01 10.21
CA LYS A 308 3.71 19.69 11.50
C LYS A 308 3.67 18.18 11.79
N VAL A 309 4.47 17.40 11.06
CA VAL A 309 4.50 15.95 11.14
C VAL A 309 4.93 15.50 12.53
N LYS A 310 4.16 14.57 13.10
CA LYS A 310 4.39 13.90 14.39
C LYS A 310 4.83 12.46 14.18
N ASP A 311 4.30 11.81 13.15
CA ASP A 311 4.60 10.43 12.78
C ASP A 311 5.10 10.37 11.32
N LEU A 312 6.36 10.03 11.13
CA LEU A 312 7.00 9.89 9.82
C LEU A 312 7.29 8.41 9.55
N THR A 313 6.80 7.89 8.42
CA THR A 313 7.08 6.51 7.98
C THR A 313 7.78 6.51 6.62
N LEU A 314 8.96 5.89 6.56
CA LEU A 314 9.75 5.73 5.36
C LEU A 314 9.61 4.29 4.86
N GLU A 315 8.96 4.09 3.72
CA GLU A 315 8.80 2.77 3.10
C GLU A 315 9.99 2.43 2.18
N THR A 316 11.22 2.52 2.70
CA THR A 316 12.44 2.28 1.93
C THR A 316 13.60 1.83 2.81
N ALA A 317 14.57 1.12 2.22
CA ALA A 317 15.92 1.08 2.76
C ALA A 317 16.58 2.46 2.57
N ILE A 318 17.32 2.93 3.57
CA ILE A 318 18.04 4.21 3.50
C ILE A 318 19.36 3.98 2.78
N SER A 319 19.53 4.62 1.63
CA SER A 319 20.78 4.62 0.86
C SER A 319 21.51 5.98 1.01
N GLN A 320 22.82 6.01 0.77
CA GLN A 320 23.65 7.21 1.00
C GLN A 320 23.17 8.44 0.19
N ASP A 321 22.66 8.21 -1.02
CA ASP A 321 22.08 9.21 -1.92
C ASP A 321 20.77 9.83 -1.39
N ALA A 322 20.13 9.19 -0.41
CA ALA A 322 18.85 9.59 0.16
C ALA A 322 18.98 10.35 1.50
N ILE A 323 20.20 10.45 2.03
CA ILE A 323 20.49 11.08 3.34
C ILE A 323 20.14 12.57 3.38
N PRO A 324 20.46 13.42 2.38
CA PRO A 324 20.18 14.86 2.47
C PRO A 324 18.70 15.14 2.61
N GLY A 325 17.88 14.50 1.77
CA GLY A 325 16.44 14.67 1.81
C GLY A 325 15.88 14.22 3.16
N LEU A 326 16.45 13.16 3.74
CA LEU A 326 16.05 12.70 5.08
C LEU A 326 16.40 13.74 6.14
N VAL A 327 17.65 14.23 6.15
CA VAL A 327 18.13 15.27 7.08
C VAL A 327 17.23 16.50 6.98
N THR A 328 17.00 17.01 5.77
CA THR A 328 16.19 18.21 5.56
C THR A 328 14.75 18.01 6.04
N VAL A 329 14.13 16.84 5.79
CA VAL A 329 12.78 16.54 6.30
C VAL A 329 12.76 16.54 7.83
N LEU A 330 13.76 15.93 8.48
CA LEU A 330 13.83 15.86 9.94
C LEU A 330 14.06 17.24 10.57
N GLU A 331 14.97 18.05 10.00
CA GLU A 331 15.21 19.43 10.45
C GLU A 331 13.98 20.32 10.30
N ASN A 332 13.21 20.13 9.23
CA ASN A 332 11.97 20.84 8.98
C ASN A 332 10.74 20.25 9.70
N SER A 333 10.90 19.19 10.52
CA SER A 333 9.83 18.53 11.28
C SER A 333 10.04 18.61 12.80
N PRO A 334 9.97 19.81 13.42
CA PRO A 334 10.29 19.98 14.84
C PRO A 334 9.32 19.28 15.81
N GLN A 335 8.14 18.86 15.33
CA GLN A 335 7.11 18.18 16.14
C GLN A 335 7.18 16.65 16.05
N LEU A 336 8.19 16.11 15.36
CA LEU A 336 8.31 14.68 15.12
C LEU A 336 8.50 13.91 16.44
N LYS A 337 7.65 12.92 16.67
CA LYS A 337 7.67 12.04 17.85
C LYS A 337 8.05 10.60 17.50
N LYS A 338 7.74 10.18 16.27
CA LYS A 338 7.94 8.81 15.80
C LYS A 338 8.50 8.82 14.39
N LEU A 339 9.65 8.21 14.22
CA LEU A 339 10.20 7.84 12.92
C LEU A 339 10.12 6.32 12.79
N THR A 340 9.54 5.84 11.68
CA THR A 340 9.45 4.41 11.38
C THR A 340 10.07 4.16 10.02
N VAL A 341 11.02 3.24 9.94
CA VAL A 341 11.64 2.81 8.68
C VAL A 341 11.18 1.39 8.39
N GLN A 342 10.49 1.20 7.27
CA GLN A 342 10.00 -0.09 6.82
C GLN A 342 10.65 -0.43 5.48
N PRO A 343 11.56 -1.41 5.44
CA PRO A 343 12.15 -1.84 4.18
C PRO A 343 11.07 -2.49 3.31
N LYS A 344 10.62 -1.76 2.29
CA LYS A 344 9.72 -2.26 1.25
C LYS A 344 10.53 -2.56 0.01
N LEU A 345 10.51 -3.80 -0.46
CA LEU A 345 11.07 -4.18 -1.76
C LEU A 345 10.15 -3.59 -2.85
N VAL A 346 10.45 -2.38 -3.32
CA VAL A 346 9.69 -1.74 -4.39
C VAL A 346 10.25 -2.21 -5.75
N ASN A 347 9.42 -2.87 -6.57
CA ASN A 347 9.75 -3.11 -7.97
C ASN A 347 9.83 -1.77 -8.70
N GLY A 348 11.01 -1.43 -9.23
CA GLY A 348 11.25 -0.15 -9.91
C GLY A 348 11.86 0.95 -9.03
N THR A 349 12.49 0.60 -7.89
CA THR A 349 13.45 1.51 -7.25
C THR A 349 14.45 2.01 -8.31
N LEU A 350 14.71 3.32 -8.32
CA LEU A 350 15.86 3.91 -8.99
C LEU A 350 17.11 3.13 -8.54
N LEU A 351 17.52 2.16 -9.36
CA LEU A 351 18.71 1.33 -9.13
C LEU A 351 19.86 2.29 -8.84
N GLY A 352 20.57 2.04 -7.74
CA GLY A 352 21.55 2.93 -7.10
C GLY A 352 22.75 3.35 -7.93
N LYS A 353 22.72 3.20 -9.27
CA LYS A 353 23.74 3.72 -10.17
C LYS A 353 23.60 5.21 -10.45
N SER A 354 22.43 5.81 -10.24
CA SER A 354 22.20 7.11 -10.87
C SER A 354 22.51 8.36 -10.05
N LEU A 355 22.47 8.38 -8.71
CA LEU A 355 22.73 9.66 -8.03
C LEU A 355 24.22 10.00 -8.04
N ASP A 356 25.11 9.01 -7.93
CA ASP A 356 26.55 9.21 -8.05
C ASP A 356 26.91 9.74 -9.45
N ASP A 357 26.32 9.18 -10.51
CA ASP A 357 26.48 9.69 -11.89
C ASP A 357 25.90 11.11 -12.06
N LEU A 358 24.81 11.45 -11.37
CA LEU A 358 24.17 12.79 -11.41
C LEU A 358 24.97 13.84 -10.63
N LEU A 359 25.58 13.42 -9.53
CA LEU A 359 26.53 14.20 -8.72
C LEU A 359 27.82 14.48 -9.51
N ASP A 360 28.24 13.55 -10.38
CA ASP A 360 29.36 13.73 -11.31
C ASP A 360 29.01 14.67 -12.48
N VAL A 361 27.80 14.57 -13.05
CA VAL A 361 27.37 15.41 -14.19
C VAL A 361 27.18 16.89 -13.82
N HIS A 362 26.75 17.20 -12.60
CA HIS A 362 26.51 18.59 -12.16
C HIS A 362 27.64 19.23 -11.35
N GLY A 363 28.82 18.63 -11.30
CA GLY A 363 30.06 19.30 -10.91
C GLY A 363 29.99 20.03 -9.57
N LEU A 364 29.68 19.33 -8.48
CA LEU A 364 29.58 19.91 -7.14
C LEU A 364 30.57 19.30 -6.14
N ILE A 365 31.85 19.40 -6.49
CA ILE A 365 32.99 19.25 -5.54
C ILE A 365 32.85 20.21 -4.32
N ASN A 366 32.05 21.29 -4.45
CA ASN A 366 31.80 22.23 -3.35
C ASN A 366 30.62 21.84 -2.44
N SER A 367 29.61 21.09 -2.91
CA SER A 367 28.53 20.57 -2.05
C SER A 367 29.01 19.42 -1.19
N VAL A 368 29.95 18.61 -1.69
CA VAL A 368 30.63 17.54 -0.94
C VAL A 368 31.38 18.09 0.29
N ARG A 369 31.95 19.31 0.22
CA ARG A 369 32.57 19.98 1.39
C ARG A 369 31.58 20.48 2.43
N ARG A 370 30.37 20.90 2.01
CA ARG A 370 29.28 21.28 2.93
C ARG A 370 28.67 20.04 3.58
N TYR A 371 28.55 18.95 2.83
CA TYR A 371 28.21 17.59 3.27
C TYR A 371 29.13 17.09 4.38
N ALA A 372 30.45 17.28 4.23
CA ALA A 372 31.43 16.89 5.25
C ALA A 372 31.30 17.70 6.56
N LYS A 373 30.72 18.91 6.50
CA LYS A 373 30.55 19.82 7.65
C LYS A 373 29.19 19.68 8.35
N LEU A 374 28.14 19.29 7.63
CA LEU A 374 26.82 18.99 8.22
C LEU A 374 26.82 17.61 8.90
N HIS A 375 27.69 16.70 8.43
CA HIS A 375 27.90 15.36 8.97
C HIS A 375 28.21 15.32 10.47
N THR A 376 28.77 16.40 11.05
CA THR A 376 29.08 16.46 12.49
C THR A 376 27.89 16.82 13.37
N GLU A 377 26.86 17.51 12.85
CA GLU A 377 25.73 18.00 13.67
C GLU A 377 24.46 17.16 13.51
N THR A 378 24.22 16.55 12.35
CA THR A 378 22.98 15.81 12.06
C THR A 378 23.09 14.29 12.21
N ALA A 379 24.29 13.71 12.07
CA ALA A 379 24.54 12.32 12.48
C ALA A 379 24.22 12.10 13.98
N ALA A 380 24.36 13.16 14.80
CA ALA A 380 24.01 13.15 16.22
C ALA A 380 22.51 13.11 16.51
N LYS A 381 21.66 13.51 15.56
CA LYS A 381 20.20 13.42 15.71
C LYS A 381 19.59 12.21 15.02
N LEU A 382 20.27 11.65 14.02
CA LEU A 382 19.71 10.63 13.13
C LEU A 382 19.86 9.18 13.61
N GLN A 383 20.64 8.91 14.64
CA GLN A 383 20.70 7.58 15.26
C GLN A 383 20.39 7.53 16.77
N ALA A 384 19.89 8.62 17.35
CA ALA A 384 19.20 8.56 18.64
C ALA A 384 17.82 7.87 18.54
N LEU A 385 17.37 7.47 17.34
CA LEU A 385 16.04 6.90 17.06
C LEU A 385 16.06 5.43 16.61
N GLU A 386 17.21 4.76 16.65
CA GLU A 386 17.26 3.30 16.64
C GLU A 386 17.45 2.80 18.07
N HIS A 387 16.36 2.30 18.65
CA HIS A 387 16.33 1.36 19.78
C HIS A 387 16.34 1.82 21.26
N CYS A 388 15.96 3.05 21.61
CA CYS A 388 15.92 3.42 23.04
C CYS A 388 14.65 3.07 23.86
N PHE A 389 13.59 2.41 23.34
CA PHE A 389 12.41 2.19 24.21
C PHE A 389 11.56 0.91 24.12
N TYR A 390 11.81 -0.07 23.23
CA TYR A 390 10.85 -1.19 23.11
C TYR A 390 11.34 -2.63 23.18
N TRP A 391 12.64 -2.94 23.22
CA TRP A 391 13.08 -4.35 23.31
C TRP A 391 14.36 -4.57 24.13
N SER A 392 14.53 -3.88 25.26
CA SER A 392 15.64 -4.15 26.21
C SER A 392 15.45 -5.43 27.03
N ILE A 393 14.55 -6.32 26.63
CA ILE A 393 14.29 -7.56 27.36
C ILE A 393 14.55 -8.72 26.38
N TYR A 394 15.65 -9.43 26.64
CA TYR A 394 16.14 -10.64 25.97
C TYR A 394 16.96 -10.41 24.68
N GLY A 395 18.29 -10.49 24.82
CA GLY A 395 19.32 -10.34 23.77
C GLY A 395 19.32 -11.38 22.63
N ILE A 396 18.15 -11.81 22.16
CA ILE A 396 17.97 -12.74 21.03
C ILE A 396 17.97 -11.99 19.69
N SER A 397 17.58 -10.72 19.65
CA SER A 397 17.53 -9.91 18.42
C SER A 397 18.91 -9.55 17.84
N VAL A 398 19.95 -9.55 18.69
CA VAL A 398 21.33 -9.23 18.29
C VAL A 398 21.90 -10.32 17.37
N VAL A 399 21.58 -11.58 17.68
CA VAL A 399 22.05 -12.75 16.91
C VAL A 399 21.40 -12.81 15.52
N GLU A 400 20.10 -12.53 15.41
CA GLU A 400 19.40 -12.46 14.11
C GLU A 400 19.92 -11.31 13.23
N TYR A 401 20.23 -10.15 13.81
CA TYR A 401 20.78 -9.01 13.08
C TYR A 401 22.19 -9.26 12.55
N MET A 402 23.08 -9.81 13.39
CA MET A 402 24.46 -10.14 13.00
C MET A 402 24.49 -11.23 11.92
N THR A 403 23.69 -12.29 12.07
CA THR A 403 23.73 -13.45 11.15
C THR A 403 22.97 -13.25 9.83
N ALA A 404 21.83 -12.55 9.82
CA ALA A 404 21.00 -12.43 8.62
C ALA A 404 21.24 -11.16 7.79
N ALA A 405 21.59 -10.02 8.40
CA ALA A 405 21.63 -8.71 7.72
C ALA A 405 23.05 -8.20 7.39
N GLY A 406 24.10 -8.72 8.04
CA GLY A 406 25.48 -8.31 7.75
C GLY A 406 25.78 -6.88 8.14
N ALA A 407 25.17 -6.44 9.24
CA ALA A 407 25.27 -5.09 9.72
C ALA A 407 26.25 -4.96 10.89
N ILE A 408 26.77 -3.74 11.10
CA ILE A 408 27.80 -3.44 12.09
C ILE A 408 27.12 -3.02 13.40
N PRO A 409 27.38 -3.70 14.52
CA PRO A 409 26.76 -3.36 15.80
C PRO A 409 27.30 -2.04 16.35
N ILE A 410 26.39 -1.15 16.74
CA ILE A 410 26.66 -0.03 17.64
C ILE A 410 25.89 -0.30 18.92
N ALA A 411 26.61 -0.51 20.02
CA ALA A 411 26.05 -1.00 21.27
C ALA A 411 26.31 -0.01 22.40
N HIS A 412 25.45 -0.01 23.42
CA HIS A 412 25.65 0.85 24.57
C HIS A 412 26.93 0.43 25.32
N ASN A 413 27.73 1.39 25.78
CA ASN A 413 28.94 1.14 26.57
C ASN A 413 28.62 0.72 28.02
N SER A 414 27.72 -0.24 28.21
CA SER A 414 27.34 -0.75 29.52
C SER A 414 27.14 -2.26 29.49
N ALA A 415 27.48 -2.91 30.61
CA ALA A 415 27.17 -4.30 30.97
C ALA A 415 27.16 -5.30 29.78
N GLY A 416 26.05 -6.03 29.59
CA GLY A 416 25.92 -7.09 28.59
C GLY A 416 26.33 -6.67 27.17
N PRO A 417 25.81 -5.56 26.62
CA PRO A 417 26.24 -5.05 25.31
C PRO A 417 27.75 -4.88 25.12
N LYS A 418 28.47 -4.40 26.15
CA LYS A 418 29.93 -4.27 26.12
C LYS A 418 30.66 -5.61 26.20
N MET A 419 30.08 -6.58 26.89
CA MET A 419 30.70 -7.89 27.15
C MET A 419 30.41 -8.92 26.06
N ASP A 420 29.30 -8.78 25.34
CA ASP A 420 28.77 -9.85 24.47
C ASP A 420 28.54 -9.42 23.01
N ILE A 421 28.55 -8.11 22.67
CA ILE A 421 28.15 -7.62 21.33
C ILE A 421 29.31 -7.00 20.54
N VAL A 422 30.17 -6.20 21.18
CA VAL A 422 31.29 -5.51 20.51
C VAL A 422 32.60 -5.97 21.14
N LEU A 423 33.13 -7.08 20.61
CA LEU A 423 34.38 -7.70 21.06
C LEU A 423 35.51 -7.51 20.04
N GLU A 424 36.76 -7.47 20.50
CA GLU A 424 37.90 -7.53 19.58
C GLU A 424 38.17 -9.00 19.23
N GLU A 425 37.93 -9.37 17.97
CA GLU A 425 38.18 -10.71 17.42
C GLU A 425 39.37 -10.62 16.46
N ASP A 426 40.40 -11.45 16.67
CA ASP A 426 41.64 -11.45 15.88
C ASP A 426 42.34 -10.05 15.77
N GLY A 427 42.19 -9.19 16.78
CA GLY A 427 42.70 -7.80 16.75
C GLY A 427 41.98 -6.87 15.78
N GLN A 428 40.80 -7.29 15.28
CA GLN A 428 39.92 -6.50 14.44
C GLN A 428 38.69 -6.05 15.23
N ARG A 429 38.33 -4.78 15.03
CA ARG A 429 37.14 -4.19 15.65
C ARG A 429 35.89 -4.78 15.00
N THR A 430 34.96 -5.30 15.79
CA THR A 430 33.69 -5.89 15.32
C THR A 430 32.52 -4.91 15.34
N GLY A 431 32.65 -3.76 16.02
CA GLY A 431 31.61 -2.75 16.13
C GLY A 431 32.01 -1.54 16.97
N PHE A 432 31.02 -0.76 17.40
CA PHE A 432 31.22 0.49 18.14
C PHE A 432 30.48 0.48 19.47
N LEU A 433 31.10 1.09 20.49
CA LEU A 433 30.48 1.33 21.78
C LEU A 433 30.23 2.83 21.94
N ALA A 434 29.05 3.17 22.48
CA ALA A 434 28.66 4.55 22.74
C ALA A 434 27.84 4.65 24.04
N GLU A 435 27.99 5.73 24.78
CA GLU A 435 27.27 6.02 26.03
C GLU A 435 26.41 7.28 25.92
N THR A 436 26.83 8.24 25.09
CA THR A 436 26.11 9.51 24.86
C THR A 436 25.57 9.61 23.44
N VAL A 437 24.60 10.50 23.23
CA VAL A 437 24.01 10.75 21.90
C VAL A 437 25.08 11.17 20.89
N GLU A 438 26.08 11.93 21.34
CA GLU A 438 27.23 12.38 20.56
C GLU A 438 28.17 11.22 20.20
N GLU A 439 28.42 10.29 21.11
CA GLU A 439 29.25 9.11 20.83
C GLU A 439 28.56 8.12 19.89
N TYR A 440 27.23 7.99 20.01
CA TYR A 440 26.44 7.28 19.01
C TYR A 440 26.68 7.98 17.66
N ALA A 441 26.42 9.29 17.55
CA ALA A 441 26.66 10.07 16.32
C ALA A 441 27.98 9.74 15.60
N GLU A 442 29.08 9.76 16.35
CA GLU A 442 30.43 9.52 15.85
C GLU A 442 30.61 8.08 15.35
N ALA A 443 30.06 7.10 16.05
CA ALA A 443 30.08 5.71 15.61
C ALA A 443 29.36 5.48 14.27
N ILE A 444 28.21 6.12 14.04
CA ILE A 444 27.53 6.09 12.73
C ILE A 444 28.41 6.72 11.68
N LEU A 445 28.97 7.87 12.02
CA LEU A 445 29.77 8.67 11.12
C LEU A 445 30.93 7.84 10.57
N ASP A 446 31.60 7.10 11.45
CA ASP A 446 32.71 6.24 11.09
C ASP A 446 32.24 5.09 10.19
N ILE A 447 31.12 4.43 10.50
CA ILE A 447 30.56 3.35 9.67
C ILE A 447 30.15 3.85 8.28
N VAL A 448 29.52 5.03 8.19
CA VAL A 448 29.09 5.61 6.91
C VAL A 448 30.30 6.02 6.06
N LYS A 449 31.37 6.53 6.68
CA LYS A 449 32.63 6.89 6.02
C LYS A 449 33.47 5.69 5.58
N MET A 450 33.31 4.54 6.22
CA MET A 450 34.03 3.32 5.82
C MET A 450 33.72 2.94 4.38
N LYS A 451 34.69 2.35 3.71
CA LYS A 451 34.45 1.74 2.40
C LYS A 451 33.55 0.52 2.58
N GLU A 452 32.72 0.20 1.58
CA GLU A 452 31.84 -0.97 1.64
C GLU A 452 32.61 -2.27 1.94
N THR A 453 33.82 -2.40 1.41
CA THR A 453 34.72 -3.52 1.69
C THR A 453 35.19 -3.60 3.14
N GLU A 454 35.33 -2.47 3.83
CA GLU A 454 35.68 -2.41 5.26
C GLU A 454 34.46 -2.73 6.12
N ARG A 455 33.28 -2.23 5.74
CA ARG A 455 32.02 -2.55 6.42
C ARG A 455 31.70 -4.04 6.37
N LEU A 456 31.85 -4.65 5.18
CA LEU A 456 31.61 -6.08 4.98
C LEU A 456 32.60 -6.94 5.77
N LYS A 457 33.86 -6.50 5.91
CA LYS A 457 34.85 -7.16 6.76
C LYS A 457 34.46 -7.07 8.23
N MET A 458 34.14 -5.89 8.72
CA MET A 458 33.73 -5.66 10.11
C MET A 458 32.50 -6.49 10.48
N ALA A 459 31.47 -6.49 9.62
CA ALA A 459 30.29 -7.32 9.80
C ALA A 459 30.59 -8.83 9.71
N ALA A 460 31.59 -9.26 8.94
CA ALA A 460 32.01 -10.65 8.88
C ALA A 460 32.76 -11.09 10.15
N TYR A 461 33.57 -10.22 10.76
CA TYR A 461 34.23 -10.49 12.04
C TYR A 461 33.25 -10.49 13.21
N ALA A 462 32.23 -9.62 13.18
CA ALA A 462 31.16 -9.59 14.20
C ALA A 462 30.27 -10.85 14.21
N ARG A 463 30.45 -11.77 13.25
CA ARG A 463 29.71 -13.04 13.14
C ARG A 463 30.51 -14.26 13.60
N LYS A 464 31.84 -14.11 13.80
CA LYS A 464 32.66 -15.15 14.41
C LYS A 464 32.43 -15.11 15.92
#